data_AF-A0ABD7Q326-F1
#
_entry.id   AF-A0ABD7Q326-F1
#
_cell.length_a   1.000
_cell.length_b   1.000
_cell.length_c   1.000
_cell.angle_alpha   90.00
_cell.angle_beta   90.00
_cell.angle_gamma   90.00
#
_symmetry.space_group_name_H-M   'P 1'
#
loop_
_entity.id
_entity.type
_entity.pdbx_description
1 polymer ?
#
loop_
_entity_poly.entity_id
_entity_poly.type
_entity_poly.pdbx_seq_one_letter_code
_entity_poly.pdbx_strand_id
1 'polypeptide(L)'
;MGKKQIHIYLGALFLLPISSPLMASITVPAGFEELVTGQKLFLDVSLLGQSVGIFEATVNFETIQFSNPAEVLKALNLPIKSDDARYQ
;
A
#
# COMPACT_ATOMS: atom_id res chain seq x y z
N MET A 1 -1.80 44.65 53.80
CA MET A 1 -2.54 44.97 52.55
C MET A 1 -1.62 44.70 51.36
N GLY A 2 -1.67 43.51 50.76
CA GLY A 2 -0.81 43.17 49.62
C GLY A 2 -1.65 42.43 48.56
N LYS A 3 -1.87 43.08 47.41
CA LYS A 3 -2.64 42.51 46.30
C LYS A 3 -1.71 41.60 45.50
N LYS A 4 -1.97 40.28 45.45
CA LYS A 4 -1.26 39.36 44.54
C LYS A 4 -1.98 39.34 43.20
N GLN A 5 -1.27 39.72 42.14
CA GLN A 5 -1.77 39.71 40.76
C GLN A 5 -1.66 38.29 40.19
N ILE A 6 -2.77 37.77 39.66
CA ILE A 6 -2.83 36.45 38.99
C ILE A 6 -2.89 36.73 37.49
N HIS A 7 -1.81 36.42 36.79
CA HIS A 7 -1.77 36.50 35.33
C HIS A 7 -2.22 35.16 34.74
N ILE A 8 -3.43 35.13 34.19
CA ILE A 8 -3.95 33.99 33.42
C ILE A 8 -3.59 34.23 31.96
N TYR A 9 -2.65 33.44 31.44
CA TYR A 9 -2.34 33.44 30.01
C TYR A 9 -3.33 32.54 29.28
N LEU A 10 -4.22 33.18 28.50
CA LEU A 10 -5.15 32.51 27.59
C LEU A 10 -4.44 32.36 26.23
N GLY A 11 -3.88 31.18 25.96
CA GLY A 11 -3.08 30.94 24.76
C GLY A 11 -3.27 29.55 24.17
N ALA A 12 -4.27 29.45 23.28
CA ALA A 12 -4.45 28.46 22.21
C ALA A 12 -4.21 26.96 22.56
N LEU A 13 -5.25 26.26 23.03
CA LEU A 13 -5.31 24.81 22.88
C LEU A 13 -5.69 24.49 21.44
N PHE A 14 -4.67 24.13 20.65
CA PHE A 14 -4.78 23.66 19.26
C PHE A 14 -5.77 22.49 19.18
N LEU A 15 -6.92 22.69 18.52
CA LEU A 15 -7.83 21.60 18.13
C LEU A 15 -7.16 20.82 17.00
N LEU A 16 -6.33 19.83 17.34
CA LEU A 16 -5.85 18.85 16.37
C LEU A 16 -7.07 18.03 15.88
N PRO A 17 -7.29 17.89 14.56
CA PRO A 17 -8.28 16.94 14.08
C PRO A 17 -7.81 15.53 14.43
N ILE A 18 -8.59 14.84 15.26
CA ILE A 18 -8.41 13.41 15.52
C ILE A 18 -8.89 12.71 14.25
N SER A 19 -7.98 12.53 13.29
CA SER A 19 -8.21 11.67 12.14
C SER A 19 -8.20 10.22 12.61
N SER A 20 -9.35 9.70 13.05
CA SER A 20 -9.53 8.27 13.25
C SER A 20 -9.55 7.58 11.88
N PRO A 21 -8.64 6.64 11.59
CA PRO A 21 -8.81 5.80 10.41
C PRO A 21 -10.05 4.95 10.67
N LEU A 22 -11.13 5.22 9.94
CA LEU A 22 -12.27 4.32 9.88
C LEU A 22 -11.77 3.04 9.20
N MET A 23 -11.32 2.08 10.01
CA MET A 23 -10.97 0.75 9.55
C MET A 23 -12.29 0.08 9.14
N ALA A 24 -12.63 0.19 7.85
CA ALA A 24 -13.68 -0.62 7.28
C ALA A 24 -13.27 -2.08 7.45
N SER A 25 -13.95 -2.79 8.35
CA SER A 25 -13.76 -4.23 8.50
C SER A 25 -14.32 -4.88 7.22
N ILE A 26 -13.42 -5.26 6.31
CA ILE A 26 -13.77 -6.12 5.18
C ILE A 26 -14.16 -7.47 5.78
N THR A 27 -15.45 -7.73 5.86
CA THR A 27 -15.97 -9.07 6.11
C THR A 27 -15.93 -9.82 4.78
N VAL A 28 -15.15 -10.90 4.75
CA VAL A 28 -14.94 -11.71 3.56
C VAL A 28 -16.18 -12.58 3.36
N PRO A 29 -16.89 -12.46 2.22
CA PRO A 29 -18.00 -13.36 1.95
C PRO A 29 -17.51 -14.80 1.82
N ALA A 30 -18.32 -15.76 2.26
CA ALA A 30 -18.00 -17.18 2.10
C ALA A 30 -17.76 -17.53 0.63
N GLY A 31 -16.69 -18.28 0.35
CA GLY A 31 -16.25 -18.64 -1.00
C GLY A 31 -15.24 -17.67 -1.64
N PHE A 32 -14.86 -16.59 -0.94
CA PHE A 32 -13.85 -15.63 -1.39
C PHE A 32 -12.55 -15.69 -0.56
N GLU A 33 -12.43 -16.67 0.34
CA GLU A 33 -11.28 -16.82 1.24
C GLU A 33 -9.97 -16.95 0.46
N GLU A 34 -9.97 -17.72 -0.63
CA GLU A 34 -8.79 -17.91 -1.48
C GLU A 34 -8.32 -16.61 -2.14
N LEU A 35 -9.25 -15.70 -2.48
CA LEU A 35 -8.93 -14.39 -3.05
C LEU A 35 -8.37 -13.42 -1.99
N VAL A 36 -8.66 -13.65 -0.70
CA VAL A 36 -8.07 -12.91 0.41
C VAL A 36 -6.68 -13.44 0.76
N THR A 37 -6.53 -14.76 0.87
CA THR A 37 -5.25 -15.40 1.19
C THR A 37 -4.23 -15.24 0.06
N GLY A 38 -4.72 -15.01 -1.15
CA GLY A 38 -3.93 -14.88 -2.36
C GLY A 38 -3.80 -16.20 -3.09
N GLN A 39 -3.85 -16.12 -4.42
CA GLN A 39 -3.77 -17.26 -5.32
C GLN A 39 -2.53 -17.17 -6.19
N LYS A 40 -1.82 -18.29 -6.36
CA LYS A 40 -0.71 -18.39 -7.30
C LYS A 40 -1.25 -18.57 -8.71
N LEU A 41 -0.98 -17.61 -9.57
CA LEU A 41 -1.45 -17.56 -10.95
C LEU A 41 -0.31 -17.21 -11.89
N PHE A 42 -0.40 -17.68 -13.13
CA PHE A 42 0.46 -17.25 -14.22
C PHE A 42 -0.24 -16.15 -14.99
N LEU A 43 0.36 -14.95 -15.01
CA LEU A 43 -0.21 -13.75 -15.62
C LEU A 43 0.57 -13.38 -16.88
N ASP A 44 -0.13 -13.12 -17.97
CA ASP A 44 0.44 -12.47 -19.15
C ASP A 44 0.61 -10.97 -18.85
N VAL A 45 1.85 -10.50 -18.85
CA VAL A 45 2.20 -9.10 -18.60
C VAL A 45 2.37 -8.42 -19.95
N SER A 46 1.69 -7.30 -20.15
CA SER A 46 1.79 -6.51 -21.37
C SER A 46 2.14 -5.05 -21.08
N LEU A 47 2.94 -4.46 -21.97
CA LEU A 47 3.29 -3.04 -21.96
C LEU A 47 2.85 -2.41 -23.27
N LEU A 48 2.02 -1.36 -23.19
CA LEU A 48 1.45 -0.68 -24.38
C LEU A 48 0.74 -1.65 -25.34
N GLY A 49 0.07 -2.68 -24.80
CA GLY A 49 -0.66 -3.69 -25.57
C GLY A 49 0.23 -4.74 -26.24
N GLN A 50 1.52 -4.80 -25.93
CA GLN A 50 2.42 -5.86 -26.37
C GLN A 50 2.75 -6.77 -25.18
N SER A 51 2.48 -8.07 -25.31
CA SER A 51 2.88 -9.05 -24.29
C SER A 51 4.41 -9.10 -24.21
N VAL A 52 4.92 -9.03 -22.98
CA VAL A 52 6.35 -9.18 -22.67
C VAL A 52 6.67 -10.55 -22.06
N GLY A 53 5.64 -11.34 -21.74
CA GLY A 53 5.78 -12.70 -21.24
C GLY A 53 4.77 -13.08 -20.16
N ILE A 54 4.81 -14.36 -19.78
CA ILE A 54 3.98 -14.93 -18.72
C ILE A 54 4.81 -15.12 -17.46
N PHE A 55 4.33 -14.61 -16.34
CA PHE A 55 5.04 -14.60 -15.06
C PHE A 55 4.16 -15.15 -13.94
N GLU A 56 4.76 -15.87 -13.00
CA GLU A 56 4.05 -16.31 -11.79
C GLU A 56 3.89 -15.15 -10.82
N ALA A 57 2.69 -15.02 -10.25
CA ALA A 57 2.37 -14.04 -9.23
C ALA A 57 1.38 -14.60 -8.20
N THR A 58 1.46 -14.09 -6.98
CA THR A 58 0.40 -14.22 -5.98
C THR A 58 -0.55 -13.04 -6.12
N VAL A 59 -1.82 -13.33 -6.37
CA VAL A 59 -2.88 -12.33 -6.57
C VAL A 59 -3.88 -12.41 -5.42
N ASN A 60 -4.06 -11.30 -4.71
CA ASN A 60 -5.15 -11.13 -3.75
C ASN A 60 -5.95 -9.86 -4.06
N PHE A 61 -6.95 -9.55 -3.23
CA PHE A 61 -7.80 -8.36 -3.42
C PHE A 61 -7.07 -7.02 -3.38
N GLU A 62 -5.91 -6.97 -2.74
CA GLU A 62 -5.19 -5.71 -2.49
C GLU A 62 -3.99 -5.54 -3.41
N THR A 63 -3.33 -6.65 -3.77
CA THR A 63 -2.00 -6.64 -4.39
C THR A 63 -1.82 -7.79 -5.39
N ILE A 64 -0.92 -7.54 -6.34
CA ILE A 64 -0.32 -8.56 -7.20
C ILE A 64 1.17 -8.55 -6.88
N GLN A 65 1.69 -9.68 -6.41
CA GLN A 65 3.11 -9.85 -6.09
C GLN A 65 3.71 -10.91 -6.98
N PHE A 66 4.57 -10.49 -7.92
CA PHE A 66 5.29 -11.42 -8.79
C PHE A 66 6.30 -12.24 -7.98
N SER A 67 6.38 -13.55 -8.25
CA SER A 67 7.35 -14.44 -7.61
C SER A 67 8.79 -14.00 -7.88
N ASN A 68 9.06 -13.44 -9.07
CA ASN A 68 10.36 -12.87 -9.44
C ASN A 68 10.17 -11.52 -10.15
N PRO A 69 10.12 -10.40 -9.40
CA PRO A 69 9.90 -9.08 -9.99
C PRO A 69 11.07 -8.61 -10.86
N ALA A 70 12.29 -9.12 -10.63
CA ALA A 70 13.46 -8.75 -11.43
C ALA A 70 13.35 -9.25 -12.88
N GLU A 71 12.83 -10.46 -13.10
CA GLU A 71 12.59 -10.99 -14.45
C GLU A 71 11.50 -10.22 -15.20
N VAL A 72 10.43 -9.80 -14.49
CA VAL A 72 9.38 -8.95 -15.08
C VAL A 72 9.97 -7.62 -15.55
N LEU A 73 10.78 -6.96 -14.71
CA LEU A 73 11.33 -5.64 -15.02
C LEU A 73 12.38 -5.69 -16.13
N LYS A 74 13.16 -6.79 -16.17
CA LYS A 74 14.06 -7.10 -17.29
C LYS A 74 13.27 -7.29 -18.60
N ALA A 75 12.16 -8.02 -18.57
CA ALA A 75 11.31 -8.23 -19.75
C ALA A 75 10.62 -6.94 -20.23
N LEU A 76 10.24 -6.07 -19.30
CA LEU A 76 9.73 -4.73 -19.60
C LEU A 76 10.82 -3.78 -20.11
N ASN A 77 12.09 -4.19 -20.04
CA ASN A 77 13.27 -3.42 -20.42
C ASN A 77 13.28 -2.01 -19.80
N LEU A 78 12.79 -1.89 -18.56
CA LEU A 78 12.70 -0.62 -17.85
C LEU A 78 14.08 -0.27 -17.25
N PRO A 79 14.48 1.01 -17.25
CA PRO A 79 15.75 1.47 -16.69
C PRO A 79 15.69 1.52 -15.15
N ILE A 80 15.40 0.40 -14.50
CA ILE A 80 15.31 0.30 -13.03
C ILE A 80 16.41 -0.65 -12.55
N LYS A 81 17.24 -0.18 -11.62
CA LYS A 81 18.28 -1.00 -10.99
C LYS A 81 17.73 -1.70 -9.76
N SER A 82 18.21 -2.89 -9.44
CA SER A 82 17.75 -3.70 -8.29
C SER A 82 17.97 -3.08 -6.90
N ASP A 83 18.69 -1.95 -6.82
CA ASP A 83 18.97 -1.17 -5.60
C ASP A 83 18.10 0.11 -5.49
N ASP A 84 17.11 0.25 -6.39
CA ASP A 84 16.19 1.39 -6.38
C ASP A 84 15.18 1.24 -5.24
N ALA A 85 14.97 2.30 -4.45
CA ALA A 85 14.09 2.31 -3.27
C ALA A 85 12.62 1.91 -3.57
N ARG A 86 12.23 1.88 -4.85
CA ARG A 86 10.94 1.40 -5.33
C ARG A 86 10.79 -0.14 -5.33
N TYR A 87 11.84 -0.89 -4.97
CA TYR A 87 11.84 -2.36 -4.85
C TYR A 87 11.65 -2.90 -3.42
N GLN A 88 11.75 -2.05 -2.39
CA GLN A 88 11.56 -2.41 -0.97
C GLN A 88 10.08 -2.33 -0.59
#